data_AF-A0A833G8Z6-F1
#
_entry.id   AF-A0A833G8Z6-F1
#
_cell.length_a   1.000
_cell.length_b   1.000
_cell.length_c   1.000
_cell.angle_alpha   90.00
_cell.angle_beta   90.00
_cell.angle_gamma   90.00
#
_symmetry.space_group_name_H-M   'P 1'
#
loop_
_entity.id
_entity.type
_entity.pdbx_description
1 polymer ?
#
loop_
_entity_poly.entity_id
_entity_poly.type
_entity_poly.pdbx_seq_one_letter_code
_entity_poly.pdbx_strand_id
1 'polypeptide(L)'
;MRSAPIRGDNARFAFAPVNGAPVDILRDMSTAMNREASSHRLKVVANGDPTATYVVKGYLSAIGDGAGTTLVYVWDIFDANGVRLHRITGQEPGKPAGSDPWTGVEGPTVTVAARRTMDALSEWVKES
;
A
#
# COMPACT_ATOMS: atom_id res chain seq x y z
N MET A 1 -26.75 10.75 -3.16
CA MET A 1 -26.12 10.76 -1.82
C MET A 1 -24.80 9.99 -1.95
N ARG A 2 -23.67 10.53 -1.46
CA ARG A 2 -22.40 9.79 -1.42
C ARG A 2 -22.53 8.72 -0.33
N SER A 3 -22.23 7.46 -0.64
CA SER A 3 -22.18 6.41 0.37
C SER A 3 -21.10 6.76 1.39
N ALA A 4 -21.46 6.78 2.68
CA ALA A 4 -20.49 6.97 3.75
C ALA A 4 -19.51 5.79 3.75
N PRO A 5 -18.23 5.99 4.09
CA PRO A 5 -17.29 4.88 4.23
C PRO A 5 -17.82 3.85 5.23
N ILE A 6 -17.68 2.57 4.89
CA ILE A 6 -17.92 1.46 5.83
C ILE A 6 -16.83 1.53 6.91
N ARG A 7 -17.27 1.77 8.15
CA ARG A 7 -16.40 2.03 9.30
C ARG A 7 -15.79 0.77 9.91
N GLY A 8 -14.60 0.93 10.51
CA GLY A 8 -14.03 0.02 11.51
C GLY A 8 -13.81 -1.43 11.04
N ASP A 9 -13.97 -2.38 11.97
CA ASP A 9 -13.59 -3.80 11.86
C ASP A 9 -14.31 -4.60 10.73
N ASN A 10 -15.24 -3.97 10.03
CA ASN A 10 -15.96 -4.56 8.89
C ASN A 10 -15.35 -4.22 7.53
N ALA A 11 -14.39 -3.28 7.47
CA ALA A 11 -13.68 -2.96 6.25
C ALA A 11 -12.92 -4.18 5.71
N ARG A 12 -13.13 -4.49 4.43
CA ARG A 12 -12.44 -5.55 3.69
C ARG A 12 -11.73 -4.93 2.49
N PHE A 13 -10.42 -5.05 2.46
CA PHE A 13 -9.57 -4.45 1.45
C PHE A 13 -9.15 -5.48 0.41
N ALA A 14 -9.43 -5.20 -0.85
CA ALA A 14 -8.85 -5.91 -1.98
C ALA A 14 -7.76 -5.03 -2.60
N PHE A 15 -6.52 -5.52 -2.61
CA PHE A 15 -5.43 -4.85 -3.31
C PHE A 15 -5.41 -5.29 -4.77
N ALA A 16 -5.59 -4.32 -5.67
CA ALA A 16 -5.43 -4.54 -7.11
C ALA A 16 -3.93 -4.72 -7.45
N PRO A 17 -3.60 -5.26 -8.64
CA PRO A 17 -2.22 -5.36 -9.10
C PRO A 17 -1.50 -4.00 -9.00
N VAL A 18 -0.37 -4.01 -8.30
CA VAL A 18 0.44 -2.82 -8.03
C VAL A 18 1.39 -2.60 -9.20
N ASN A 19 1.56 -1.34 -9.60
CA ASN A 19 2.35 -0.98 -10.78
C ASN A 19 3.63 -0.23 -10.39
N GLY A 20 4.58 -0.15 -11.32
CA GLY A 20 5.72 0.77 -11.25
C GLY A 20 7.00 0.21 -10.64
N ALA A 21 6.97 -0.97 -10.00
CA ALA A 21 8.14 -1.62 -9.44
C ALA A 21 8.45 -2.98 -10.11
N PRO A 22 9.70 -3.47 -10.00
CA PRO A 22 10.08 -4.84 -10.32
C PRO A 22 9.23 -5.90 -9.59
N VAL A 23 9.06 -7.06 -10.22
CA VAL A 23 8.15 -8.13 -9.76
C VAL A 23 8.51 -8.66 -8.37
N ASP A 24 9.80 -8.76 -8.07
CA ASP A 24 10.31 -9.16 -6.76
C ASP A 24 9.93 -8.14 -5.67
N ILE A 25 10.13 -6.85 -5.91
CA ILE A 25 9.71 -5.79 -4.98
C ILE A 25 8.18 -5.79 -4.78
N LEU A 26 7.40 -6.00 -5.85
CA LEU A 26 5.94 -6.10 -5.78
C LEU A 26 5.48 -7.30 -4.94
N ARG A 27 6.14 -8.45 -5.10
CA ARG A 27 5.88 -9.66 -4.32
C ARG A 27 6.23 -9.46 -2.85
N ASP A 28 7.35 -8.82 -2.57
CA ASP A 28 7.81 -8.56 -1.20
C ASP A 28 6.89 -7.56 -0.50
N MET A 29 6.46 -6.50 -1.20
CA MET A 29 5.46 -5.55 -0.71
C MET A 29 4.14 -6.25 -0.37
N SER A 30 3.64 -7.10 -1.27
CA SER A 30 2.39 -7.84 -1.06
C SER A 30 2.47 -8.77 0.16
N THR A 31 3.60 -9.46 0.31
CA THR A 31 3.87 -10.34 1.46
C THR A 31 3.91 -9.54 2.76
N ALA A 32 4.65 -8.43 2.79
CA ALA A 32 4.78 -7.57 3.96
C ALA A 32 3.43 -6.97 4.35
N MET A 33 2.65 -6.47 3.38
CA MET A 33 1.31 -5.94 3.60
C MET A 33 0.36 -6.96 4.22
N ASN A 34 0.32 -8.19 3.72
CA ASN A 34 -0.51 -9.24 4.30
C ASN A 34 -0.11 -9.58 5.74
N ARG A 35 1.19 -9.54 6.04
CA ARG A 35 1.70 -9.73 7.42
C ARG A 35 1.21 -8.61 8.34
N GLU A 36 1.37 -7.36 7.94
CA GLU A 36 1.01 -6.18 8.75
C GLU A 36 -0.51 -6.00 8.90
N ALA A 37 -1.30 -6.36 7.89
CA ALA A 37 -2.76 -6.33 7.97
C ALA A 37 -3.30 -7.15 9.14
N SER A 38 -2.71 -8.33 9.38
CA SER A 38 -3.08 -9.20 10.51
C SER A 38 -2.80 -8.52 11.86
N SER A 39 -1.65 -7.86 12.00
CA SER A 39 -1.28 -7.09 13.19
C SER A 39 -2.23 -5.92 13.46
N HIS A 40 -2.80 -5.31 12.41
CA HIS A 40 -3.66 -4.14 12.52
C HIS A 40 -5.16 -4.49 12.52
N ARG A 41 -5.51 -5.78 12.58
CA ARG A 41 -6.89 -6.30 12.49
C ARG A 41 -7.64 -5.85 11.23
N LEU A 42 -6.90 -5.58 10.15
CA LEU A 42 -7.47 -5.26 8.85
C LEU A 42 -7.74 -6.57 8.09
N LYS A 43 -8.92 -6.67 7.47
CA LYS A 43 -9.27 -7.82 6.63
C LYS A 43 -8.81 -7.55 5.21
N VAL A 44 -7.82 -8.30 4.75
CA VAL A 44 -7.42 -8.34 3.33
C VAL A 44 -8.10 -9.53 2.67
N VAL A 45 -8.79 -9.28 1.56
CA VAL A 45 -9.45 -10.31 0.75
C VAL A 45 -8.81 -10.38 -0.63
N ALA A 46 -9.11 -11.46 -1.36
CA ALA A 46 -8.58 -11.64 -2.70
C ALA A 46 -9.01 -10.48 -3.63
N ASN A 47 -8.16 -10.13 -4.59
CA ASN A 47 -8.54 -9.18 -5.63
C ASN A 47 -9.74 -9.71 -6.43
N GLY A 48 -10.78 -8.89 -6.61
CA GLY A 48 -12.03 -9.29 -7.25
C GLY A 48 -13.03 -10.02 -6.34
N ASP A 49 -12.73 -10.19 -5.05
CA ASP A 49 -13.69 -10.72 -4.08
C ASP A 49 -14.93 -9.78 -3.99
N PRO A 50 -16.15 -10.29 -4.22
CA PRO A 50 -17.36 -9.46 -4.23
C PRO A 50 -17.73 -8.90 -2.85
N THR A 51 -17.09 -9.39 -1.78
CA THR A 51 -17.28 -8.89 -0.42
C THR A 51 -16.33 -7.77 -0.04
N ALA A 52 -15.37 -7.42 -0.92
CA ALA A 52 -14.49 -6.28 -0.69
C ALA A 52 -15.32 -4.99 -0.54
N THR A 53 -15.07 -4.26 0.55
CA THR A 53 -15.67 -2.94 0.76
C THR A 53 -14.88 -1.86 0.04
N TYR A 54 -13.57 -2.08 -0.07
CA TYR A 54 -12.62 -1.14 -0.67
C TYR A 54 -11.69 -1.85 -1.65
N VAL A 55 -11.47 -1.20 -2.79
CA VAL A 55 -10.40 -1.58 -3.73
C VAL A 55 -9.26 -0.59 -3.59
N VAL A 56 -8.07 -1.11 -3.33
CA VAL A 56 -6.84 -0.32 -3.19
C VAL A 56 -6.02 -0.47 -4.46
N LYS A 57 -5.72 0.64 -5.15
CA LYS A 57 -4.87 0.66 -6.34
C LYS A 57 -3.53 1.31 -6.00
N GLY A 58 -2.44 0.61 -6.29
CA GLY A 58 -1.10 1.00 -5.90
C GLY A 58 -0.18 1.39 -7.05
N TYR A 59 0.70 2.35 -6.77
CA TYR A 59 1.85 2.68 -7.60
C TYR A 59 3.08 2.88 -6.73
N LEU A 60 4.19 2.26 -7.13
CA LEU A 60 5.51 2.40 -6.49
C LEU A 60 6.50 3.00 -7.47
N SER A 61 7.44 3.80 -6.97
CA SER A 61 8.60 4.26 -7.72
C SER A 61 9.83 4.32 -6.82
N ALA A 62 11.02 4.12 -7.39
CA ALA A 62 12.29 4.35 -6.70
C ALA A 62 13.03 5.52 -7.36
N ILE A 63 13.55 6.41 -6.53
CA ILE A 63 14.34 7.56 -6.95
C ILE A 63 15.72 7.41 -6.32
N GLY A 64 16.76 7.37 -7.13
CA GLY A 64 18.14 7.41 -6.65
C GLY A 64 18.66 8.84 -6.74
N ASP A 65 19.25 9.32 -5.65
CA ASP A 65 20.11 10.50 -5.66
C ASP A 65 21.49 10.16 -5.11
N GLY A 66 22.45 11.08 -5.21
CA GLY A 66 23.82 10.85 -4.75
C GLY A 66 23.94 10.58 -3.24
N ALA A 67 22.87 10.75 -2.46
CA ALA A 67 22.84 10.48 -1.03
C ALA A 67 22.16 9.13 -0.70
N GLY A 68 21.30 8.60 -1.57
CA GLY A 68 20.64 7.32 -1.37
C GLY A 68 19.50 7.05 -2.34
N THR A 69 18.82 5.92 -2.16
CA THR A 69 17.53 5.65 -2.81
C THR A 69 16.37 6.10 -1.91
N THR A 70 15.30 6.58 -2.52
CA THR A 70 13.99 6.80 -1.89
C THR A 70 12.94 5.93 -2.58
N LEU A 71 12.29 5.07 -1.82
CA LEU A 71 11.05 4.40 -2.24
C LEU A 71 9.88 5.36 -2.03
N VAL A 72 9.09 5.59 -3.08
CA VAL A 72 7.85 6.37 -3.02
C VAL A 72 6.68 5.43 -3.30
N TYR A 73 5.62 5.54 -2.50
CA TYR A 73 4.40 4.75 -2.68
C TYR A 73 3.15 5.63 -2.65
N VAL A 74 2.20 5.29 -3.51
CA VAL A 74 0.87 5.90 -3.59
C VAL A 74 -0.17 4.80 -3.61
N TRP A 75 -1.18 4.92 -2.75
CA TRP A 75 -2.33 4.05 -2.69
C TRP A 75 -3.60 4.88 -2.80
N ASP A 76 -4.39 4.61 -3.82
CA ASP A 76 -5.74 5.17 -3.97
C ASP A 76 -6.77 4.17 -3.48
N ILE A 77 -7.69 4.62 -2.62
CA ILE A 77 -8.72 3.78 -2.04
C ILE A 77 -10.07 4.14 -2.65
N PHE A 78 -10.75 3.16 -3.23
CA PHE A 78 -12.03 3.29 -3.92
C PHE A 78 -13.13 2.53 -3.21
N ASP A 79 -14.36 3.03 -3.27
CA ASP A 79 -15.57 2.29 -2.90
C ASP A 79 -15.98 1.27 -3.98
N ALA A 80 -17.02 0.49 -3.70
CA ALA A 80 -17.57 -0.50 -4.64
C ALA A 80 -18.11 0.10 -5.95
N ASN A 81 -18.40 1.41 -5.99
CA ASN A 81 -18.87 2.11 -7.18
C ASN A 81 -17.72 2.72 -7.99
N GLY A 82 -16.47 2.54 -7.56
CA GLY A 82 -15.29 3.11 -8.21
C GLY A 82 -15.04 4.58 -7.90
N VAL A 83 -15.67 5.13 -6.86
CA VAL A 83 -15.41 6.49 -6.38
C VAL A 83 -14.17 6.47 -5.48
N ARG A 84 -13.15 7.27 -5.81
CA ARG A 84 -11.98 7.43 -4.94
C ARG A 84 -12.38 8.17 -3.68
N LEU A 85 -12.22 7.52 -2.53
CA LEU A 85 -12.55 8.07 -1.21
C LEU A 85 -11.34 8.68 -0.52
N HIS A 86 -10.16 8.09 -0.72
CA HIS A 86 -8.96 8.46 0.02
C HIS A 86 -7.69 8.16 -0.78
N ARG A 87 -6.59 8.79 -0.37
CA ARG A 87 -5.25 8.55 -0.91
C ARG A 87 -4.23 8.52 0.22
N ILE A 88 -3.42 7.48 0.25
CA ILE A 88 -2.24 7.36 1.10
C ILE A 88 -1.02 7.58 0.21
N THR A 89 -0.08 8.41 0.66
CA THR A 89 1.23 8.58 0.04
C THR A 89 2.30 8.51 1.09
N GLY A 90 3.47 7.99 0.74
CA GLY A 90 4.62 8.05 1.63
C GLY A 90 5.93 7.76 0.92
N GLN A 91 7.00 7.93 1.69
CA GLN A 91 8.37 7.78 1.22
C GLN A 91 9.19 7.08 2.30
N GLU A 92 9.99 6.09 1.90
CA GLU A 92 10.95 5.44 2.78
C GLU A 92 12.36 5.52 2.22
N PRO A 93 13.37 5.85 3.05
CA PRO A 93 14.75 5.80 2.64
C PRO A 93 15.19 4.35 2.39
N GLY A 94 15.96 4.17 1.33
CA GLY A 94 16.71 2.98 1.00
C GLY A 94 18.21 3.22 1.12
N LYS A 95 19.01 2.26 0.66
CA LYS A 95 20.46 2.39 0.60
C LYS A 95 20.90 3.13 -0.67
N PRO A 96 22.14 3.63 -0.73
CA PRO A 96 22.76 4.03 -1.98
C PRO A 96 22.67 2.93 -3.03
N ALA A 97 22.30 3.32 -4.25
CA ALA A 97 22.15 2.45 -5.40
C ALA A 97 23.05 2.93 -6.54
N GLY A 98 23.31 2.04 -7.50
CA GLY A 98 23.98 2.40 -8.75
C GLY A 98 23.03 3.11 -9.73
N SER A 99 23.15 2.80 -11.02
CA SER A 99 22.27 3.36 -12.06
C SER A 99 20.81 2.92 -11.94
N ASP A 100 20.54 1.77 -11.32
CA ASP A 100 19.19 1.28 -11.04
C ASP A 100 18.80 1.59 -9.58
N PRO A 101 17.88 2.54 -9.34
CA PRO A 101 17.51 2.93 -7.99
C PRO A 101 16.83 1.79 -7.21
N TRP A 102 16.19 0.82 -7.88
CA TRP A 102 15.53 -0.31 -7.21
C TRP A 102 16.51 -1.19 -6.42
N THR A 103 17.79 -1.21 -6.82
CA THR A 103 18.84 -1.94 -6.09
C THR A 103 19.09 -1.40 -4.68
N GLY A 104 18.67 -0.18 -4.38
CA GLY A 104 18.71 0.41 -3.04
C GLY A 104 17.46 0.15 -2.19
N VAL A 105 16.39 -0.43 -2.76
CA VAL A 105 15.15 -0.77 -2.04
C VAL A 105 15.24 -2.21 -1.55
N GLU A 106 15.65 -2.39 -0.30
CA GLU A 106 15.78 -3.72 0.32
C GLU A 106 14.57 -4.08 1.20
N GLY A 107 14.51 -5.34 1.63
CA GLY A 107 13.44 -5.89 2.47
C GLY A 107 13.04 -5.03 3.68
N PRO A 108 13.97 -4.40 4.43
CA PRO A 108 13.62 -3.50 5.53
C PRO A 108 12.83 -2.26 5.06
N THR A 109 13.25 -1.62 3.96
CA THR A 109 12.56 -0.45 3.37
C THR A 109 11.14 -0.83 2.94
N VAL A 110 10.98 -1.97 2.27
CA VAL A 110 9.67 -2.51 1.86
C VAL A 110 8.79 -2.81 3.08
N THR A 111 9.35 -3.43 4.12
CA THR A 111 8.62 -3.78 5.34
C THR A 111 8.11 -2.53 6.07
N VAL A 112 8.93 -1.48 6.16
CA VAL A 112 8.52 -0.20 6.78
C VAL A 112 7.42 0.46 5.96
N ALA A 113 7.55 0.51 4.63
CA ALA A 113 6.52 1.08 3.75
C ALA A 113 5.18 0.33 3.86
N ALA A 114 5.23 -1.01 3.91
CA ALA A 114 4.04 -1.85 4.09
C ALA A 114 3.36 -1.59 5.45
N ARG A 115 4.15 -1.53 6.54
CA ARG A 115 3.65 -1.23 7.88
C ARG A 115 2.97 0.14 7.92
N ARG A 116 3.63 1.19 7.42
CA ARG A 116 3.06 2.55 7.39
C ARG A 116 1.81 2.65 6.52
N THR A 117 1.74 1.89 5.43
CA THR A 117 0.52 1.80 4.63
C THR A 117 -0.63 1.20 5.45
N MET A 118 -0.38 0.11 6.18
CA MET A 118 -1.40 -0.52 7.02
C MET A 118 -1.77 0.31 8.25
N ASP A 119 -0.82 1.08 8.80
CA ASP A 119 -1.09 2.06 9.86
C ASP A 119 -2.10 3.11 9.34
N ALA A 120 -1.79 3.73 8.20
CA ALA A 120 -2.63 4.75 7.58
C ALA A 120 -4.02 4.23 7.18
N LEU A 121 -4.11 3.00 6.66
CA LEU A 121 -5.40 2.37 6.39
C LEU A 121 -6.22 2.13 7.67
N SER A 122 -5.57 1.68 8.74
CA SER A 122 -6.21 1.44 10.04
C SER A 122 -6.71 2.73 10.67
N GLU A 123 -5.93 3.80 10.61
CA GLU A 123 -6.31 5.13 11.08
C GLU A 123 -7.49 5.66 10.27
N TRP A 124 -7.40 5.63 8.94
CA TRP A 124 -8.44 6.14 8.06
C TRP A 124 -9.82 5.48 8.30
N VAL A 125 -9.89 4.17 8.48
CA VAL A 125 -11.17 3.48 8.73
C VAL A 125 -11.71 3.63 10.15
N LYS A 126 -10.88 4.07 11.11
CA LYS A 126 -11.33 4.42 12.47
C LYS A 126 -11.96 5.82 12.51
N GLU A 127 -11.43 6.74 11.72
CA GLU A 127 -11.89 8.14 11.67
C GLU A 127 -13.09 8.36 10.75
N SER A 128 -13.23 7.53 9.71
CA SER A 128 -14.33 7.60 8.74
C SER A 128 -15.65 7.13 9.32
#